data_AF-A0A964XEK3-F1
#
_entry.id   AF-A0A964XEK3-F1
#
_cell.length_a   1.000
_cell.length_b   1.000
_cell.length_c   1.000
_cell.angle_alpha   90.00
_cell.angle_beta   90.00
_cell.angle_gamma   90.00
#
_symmetry.space_group_name_H-M   'P 1'
#
loop_
_entity.id
_entity.type
_entity.pdbx_description
1 polymer ?
#
loop_
_entity_poly.entity_id
_entity_poly.type
_entity_poly.pdbx_seq_one_letter_code
_entity_poly.pdbx_strand_id
1 'polypeptide(L)'
;MKPLALVLMLILAGARAQGEGLPVAPGLWQAESRVEAYRLADGTRSPLPEVTTSHSRCIGADRPEISVRDLAGAGCDASEISRKDGSISFVLACRRQGADFYGSMSAERLDSGNRARTHMELSGRRSDGSEIQIIAESTAQRTGTCD
;
A
#
# COMPACT_ATOMS: atom_id res chain seq x y z
N MET A 1 14.27 56.81 22.20
CA MET A 1 13.68 55.75 21.36
C MET A 1 14.24 54.42 21.85
N LYS A 2 13.42 53.56 22.48
CA LYS A 2 13.83 52.26 23.03
C LYS A 2 13.50 51.16 22.00
N PRO A 3 14.41 50.24 21.65
CA PRO A 3 14.04 49.09 20.83
C PRO A 3 13.34 48.05 21.71
N LEU A 4 12.13 47.68 21.29
CA LEU A 4 11.35 46.60 21.86
C LEU A 4 11.92 45.27 21.33
N ALA A 5 12.50 44.47 22.20
CA ALA A 5 12.98 43.14 21.87
C ALA A 5 11.78 42.18 21.75
N LEU A 6 11.49 41.72 20.53
CA LEU A 6 10.48 40.71 20.24
C LEU A 6 11.12 39.32 20.39
N VAL A 7 10.83 38.63 21.49
CA VAL A 7 11.24 37.23 21.70
C VAL A 7 10.23 36.32 21.00
N LEU A 8 10.65 35.71 19.89
CA LEU A 8 9.86 34.73 19.13
C LEU A 8 10.11 33.34 19.74
N MET A 9 9.20 32.85 20.59
CA MET A 9 9.20 31.44 21.03
C MET A 9 8.68 30.55 19.90
N LEU A 10 9.58 29.89 19.19
CA LEU A 10 9.27 28.77 18.29
C LEU A 10 8.91 27.54 19.14
N ILE A 11 7.63 27.29 19.31
CA ILE A 11 7.13 25.99 19.80
C ILE A 11 7.39 24.98 18.68
N LEU A 12 8.48 24.22 18.83
CA LEU A 12 8.71 22.99 18.07
C LEU A 12 7.62 21.98 18.47
N ALA A 13 6.46 22.09 17.85
CA ALA A 13 5.51 21.00 17.80
C ALA A 13 6.23 19.83 17.13
N GLY A 14 6.62 18.84 17.95
CA GLY A 14 7.18 17.59 17.46
C GLY A 14 6.17 16.96 16.51
N ALA A 15 6.36 17.17 15.22
CA ALA A 15 5.80 16.31 14.20
C ALA A 15 6.35 14.92 14.49
N ARG A 16 5.59 14.13 15.27
CA ARG A 16 5.77 12.68 15.24
C ARG A 16 5.71 12.33 13.77
N ALA A 17 6.82 11.84 13.22
CA ALA A 17 6.82 11.18 11.93
C ALA A 17 5.73 10.11 12.03
N GLN A 18 4.54 10.42 11.53
CA GLN A 18 3.47 9.46 11.44
C GLN A 18 4.02 8.40 10.50
N GLY A 19 4.19 7.18 11.02
CA GLY A 19 4.77 6.09 10.26
C GLY A 19 4.06 5.97 8.93
N GLU A 20 4.81 5.68 7.88
CA GLU A 20 4.29 5.77 6.53
C GLU A 20 3.29 4.63 6.20
N GLY A 21 2.72 3.91 7.19
CA GLY A 21 1.87 2.75 6.98
C GLY A 21 0.39 2.87 7.33
N LEU A 22 -0.35 1.80 7.03
CA LEU A 22 -1.71 1.55 7.52
C LEU A 22 -1.63 1.09 8.98
N PRO A 23 -2.18 1.83 9.96
CA PRO A 23 -2.16 1.39 11.36
C PRO A 23 -3.01 0.13 11.53
N VAL A 24 -2.53 -0.85 12.31
CA VAL A 24 -3.23 -2.12 12.58
C VAL A 24 -2.93 -2.60 14.00
N ALA A 25 -3.53 -3.70 14.46
CA ALA A 25 -3.17 -4.31 15.73
C ALA A 25 -1.86 -5.13 15.59
N PRO A 26 -0.95 -5.09 16.58
CA PRO A 26 0.27 -5.89 16.56
C PRO A 26 -0.04 -7.38 16.73
N GLY A 27 0.74 -8.26 16.11
CA GLY A 27 0.58 -9.71 16.18
C GLY A 27 0.95 -10.44 14.91
N LEU A 28 0.61 -11.73 14.85
CA LEU A 28 0.72 -12.54 13.64
C LEU A 28 -0.45 -12.23 12.71
N TRP A 29 -0.14 -11.87 11.48
CA TRP A 29 -1.10 -11.58 10.42
C TRP A 29 -0.97 -12.59 9.30
N GLN A 30 -2.11 -13.02 8.78
CA GLN A 30 -2.21 -13.81 7.56
C GLN A 30 -2.99 -13.02 6.53
N ALA A 31 -2.43 -12.95 5.32
CA ALA A 31 -3.04 -12.30 4.18
C ALA A 31 -3.28 -13.31 3.07
N GLU A 32 -4.33 -13.06 2.31
CA GLU A 32 -4.66 -13.75 1.08
C GLU A 32 -4.95 -12.70 0.01
N SER A 33 -4.33 -12.88 -1.16
CA SER A 33 -4.42 -11.98 -2.29
C SER A 33 -4.88 -12.74 -3.51
N ARG A 34 -5.92 -12.24 -4.17
CA ARG A 34 -6.41 -12.71 -5.47
C ARG A 34 -5.97 -11.72 -6.53
N VAL A 35 -5.24 -12.20 -7.53
CA VAL A 35 -4.69 -11.38 -8.61
C VAL A 35 -5.32 -11.81 -9.92
N GLU A 36 -6.09 -10.91 -10.50
CA GLU A 36 -6.66 -11.03 -11.83
C GLU A 36 -5.82 -10.19 -12.79
N ALA A 37 -5.42 -10.76 -13.92
CA ALA A 37 -4.68 -10.04 -14.94
C ALA A 37 -5.35 -10.22 -16.30
N TYR A 38 -5.23 -9.20 -17.14
CA TYR A 38 -5.86 -9.14 -18.44
C TYR A 38 -4.89 -8.62 -19.47
N ARG A 39 -4.88 -9.25 -20.64
CA ARG A 39 -4.26 -8.70 -21.83
C ARG A 39 -5.27 -7.85 -22.58
N LEU A 40 -4.87 -6.65 -22.95
CA LEU A 40 -5.59 -5.74 -23.82
C LEU A 40 -4.88 -5.70 -25.17
N ALA A 41 -5.56 -6.15 -26.22
CA ALA A 41 -5.08 -6.12 -27.60
C ALA A 41 -6.26 -5.76 -28.51
N ASP A 42 -6.08 -4.73 -29.36
CA ASP A 42 -7.10 -4.29 -30.33
C ASP A 42 -8.49 -4.04 -29.71
N GLY A 43 -8.52 -3.45 -28.52
CA GLY A 43 -9.75 -3.19 -27.76
C GLY A 43 -10.40 -4.43 -27.13
N THR A 44 -9.84 -5.61 -27.32
CA THR A 44 -10.30 -6.85 -26.70
C THR A 44 -9.58 -7.11 -25.39
N ARG A 45 -10.34 -7.39 -24.33
CA ARG A 45 -9.83 -7.80 -23.00
C ARG A 45 -9.88 -9.31 -22.87
N SER A 46 -8.72 -9.94 -22.78
CA SER A 46 -8.58 -11.39 -22.59
C SER A 46 -8.03 -11.68 -21.19
N PRO A 47 -8.72 -12.51 -20.36
CA PRO A 47 -8.22 -12.85 -19.04
C PRO A 47 -6.95 -13.71 -19.15
N LEU A 48 -6.02 -13.47 -18.24
CA LEU A 48 -4.90 -14.35 -17.94
C LEU A 48 -5.28 -15.24 -16.75
N PRO A 49 -4.58 -16.38 -16.54
CA PRO A 49 -4.82 -17.22 -15.38
C PRO A 49 -4.72 -16.42 -14.09
N GLU A 50 -5.75 -16.55 -13.26
CA GLU A 50 -5.78 -15.97 -11.92
C GLU A 50 -4.74 -16.62 -11.01
N VAL A 51 -4.18 -15.82 -10.11
CA VAL A 51 -3.25 -16.30 -9.09
C VAL A 51 -3.74 -15.90 -7.70
N THR A 52 -3.88 -16.89 -6.83
CA THR A 52 -4.09 -16.68 -5.40
C THR A 52 -2.79 -16.90 -4.65
N THR A 53 -2.44 -15.99 -3.74
CA THR A 53 -1.27 -16.11 -2.89
C THR A 53 -1.65 -15.88 -1.44
N SER A 54 -1.00 -16.59 -0.52
CA SER A 54 -1.12 -16.33 0.91
C SER A 54 0.26 -16.12 1.51
N HIS A 55 0.34 -15.20 2.47
CA HIS A 55 1.55 -14.95 3.22
C HIS A 55 1.22 -14.60 4.66
N SER A 56 2.18 -14.88 5.55
CA SER A 56 2.07 -14.52 6.96
C SER A 56 3.22 -13.62 7.36
N ARG A 57 2.96 -12.68 8.26
CA ARG A 57 3.98 -11.79 8.82
C ARG A 57 3.66 -11.41 10.26
N CYS A 58 4.71 -11.21 11.05
CA CYS A 58 4.59 -10.56 12.34
C CYS A 58 4.59 -9.03 12.17
N ILE A 59 3.72 -8.36 12.92
CA ILE A 59 3.71 -6.90 13.09
C ILE A 59 4.00 -6.59 14.56
N GLY A 60 5.12 -5.91 14.81
CA GLY A 60 5.60 -5.56 16.15
C GLY A 60 4.73 -4.50 16.84
N ALA A 61 4.78 -4.48 18.18
CA ALA A 61 4.04 -3.52 19.00
C ALA A 61 4.68 -2.12 19.02
N ASP A 62 5.95 -2.01 18.67
CA ASP A 62 6.69 -0.75 18.58
C ASP A 62 6.20 0.12 17.41
N ARG A 63 5.85 -0.53 16.28
CA ARG A 63 5.29 0.10 15.08
C ARG A 63 4.17 -0.78 14.53
N PRO A 64 2.96 -0.70 15.10
CA PRO A 64 1.84 -1.56 14.73
C PRO A 64 1.18 -1.03 13.45
N GLU A 65 1.91 -1.08 12.34
CA GLU A 65 1.46 -0.63 11.03
C GLU A 65 1.98 -1.54 9.91
N ILE A 66 1.24 -1.60 8.80
CA ILE A 66 1.72 -2.17 7.54
C ILE A 66 2.28 -1.01 6.72
N SER A 67 3.59 -0.96 6.53
CA SER A 67 4.24 0.17 5.85
C SER A 67 3.79 0.28 4.38
N VAL A 68 3.78 1.49 3.81
CA VAL A 68 3.52 1.70 2.37
C VAL A 68 4.46 0.87 1.51
N ARG A 69 5.74 0.74 1.89
CA ARG A 69 6.69 -0.12 1.18
C ARG A 69 6.24 -1.57 1.13
N ASP A 70 5.73 -2.10 2.23
CA ASP A 70 5.25 -3.48 2.27
C ASP A 70 3.95 -3.65 1.48
N LEU A 71 3.05 -2.66 1.55
CA LEU A 71 1.81 -2.65 0.75
C LEU A 71 2.11 -2.59 -0.74
N ALA A 72 3.03 -1.72 -1.17
CA ALA A 72 3.46 -1.58 -2.55
C ALA A 72 4.11 -2.86 -3.10
N GLY A 73 4.79 -3.61 -2.23
CA GLY A 73 5.49 -4.83 -2.60
C GLY A 73 6.83 -4.57 -3.31
N ALA A 74 7.58 -5.65 -3.53
CA ALA A 74 8.92 -5.56 -4.09
C ALA A 74 8.90 -5.10 -5.57
N GLY A 75 9.78 -4.15 -5.89
CA GLY A 75 9.91 -3.62 -7.26
C GLY A 75 8.91 -2.54 -7.62
N CYS A 76 8.22 -1.97 -6.63
CA CYS A 76 7.30 -0.85 -6.77
C CYS A 76 7.75 0.33 -5.90
N ASP A 77 7.68 1.53 -6.48
CA ASP A 77 7.77 2.81 -5.78
C ASP A 77 6.36 3.35 -5.55
N ALA A 78 6.17 4.01 -4.40
CA ALA A 78 4.90 4.63 -4.02
C ALA A 78 5.04 6.15 -3.97
N SER A 79 4.03 6.85 -4.45
CA SER A 79 3.95 8.32 -4.44
C SER A 79 2.53 8.80 -4.15
N GLU A 80 2.35 10.11 -3.95
CA GLU A 80 1.03 10.73 -3.74
C GLU A 80 0.24 10.08 -2.59
N ILE A 81 0.93 9.81 -1.48
CA ILE A 81 0.36 9.11 -0.33
C ILE A 81 -0.70 9.99 0.34
N SER A 82 -1.94 9.50 0.35
CA SER A 82 -3.09 10.12 1.02
C SER A 82 -3.59 9.24 2.15
N ARG A 83 -3.98 9.86 3.26
CA ARG A 83 -4.48 9.17 4.46
C ARG A 83 -5.77 9.78 4.91
N LYS A 84 -6.70 8.91 5.29
CA LYS A 84 -7.96 9.31 5.89
C LYS A 84 -8.42 8.21 6.83
N ASP A 85 -8.49 8.51 8.12
CA ASP A 85 -9.10 7.70 9.19
C ASP A 85 -9.19 6.19 8.92
N GLY A 86 -8.08 5.48 9.11
CA GLY A 86 -8.03 4.03 8.93
C GLY A 86 -7.92 3.58 7.47
N SER A 87 -7.74 4.49 6.51
CA SER A 87 -7.43 4.17 5.13
C SER A 87 -6.19 4.92 4.63
N ILE A 88 -5.51 4.31 3.67
CA ILE A 88 -4.38 4.88 2.95
C ILE A 88 -4.55 4.58 1.46
N SER A 89 -4.21 5.54 0.61
CA SER A 89 -4.12 5.35 -0.83
C SER A 89 -2.86 6.01 -1.38
N PHE A 90 -2.34 5.47 -2.48
CA PHE A 90 -1.14 5.98 -3.13
C PHE A 90 -1.07 5.52 -4.58
N VAL A 91 -0.27 6.23 -5.37
CA VAL A 91 0.08 5.86 -6.74
C VAL A 91 1.26 4.91 -6.69
N LEU A 92 1.24 3.91 -7.57
CA LEU A 92 2.29 2.91 -7.73
C LEU A 92 2.98 3.07 -9.08
N ALA A 93 4.30 2.96 -9.06
CA ALA A 93 5.14 2.76 -10.24
C ALA A 93 5.99 1.51 -10.03
N CYS A 94 5.74 0.45 -10.80
CA CYS A 94 6.40 -0.84 -10.63
C CYS A 94 7.20 -1.23 -11.87
N ARG A 95 8.38 -1.80 -11.67
CA ARG A 95 9.18 -2.41 -12.75
C ARG A 95 9.27 -3.91 -12.57
N ARG A 96 8.65 -4.66 -13.48
CA ARG A 96 8.48 -6.11 -13.37
C ARG A 96 8.71 -6.76 -14.74
N GLN A 97 9.61 -7.73 -14.82
CA GLN A 97 9.85 -8.55 -16.03
C GLN A 97 10.06 -7.72 -17.32
N GLY A 98 10.75 -6.58 -17.22
CA GLY A 98 11.01 -5.69 -18.35
C GLY A 98 9.83 -4.82 -18.81
N ALA A 99 8.74 -4.78 -18.03
CA ALA A 99 7.63 -3.86 -18.24
C ALA A 99 7.51 -2.90 -17.04
N ASP A 100 7.14 -1.66 -17.36
CA ASP A 100 6.78 -0.65 -16.37
C ASP A 100 5.25 -0.65 -16.22
N PHE A 101 4.79 -0.69 -14.98
CA PHE A 101 3.39 -0.67 -14.60
C PHE A 101 3.11 0.55 -13.74
N TYR A 102 1.96 1.17 -13.95
CA TYR A 102 1.51 2.33 -13.19
C TYR A 102 0.06 2.13 -12.76
N GLY A 103 -0.27 2.66 -11.59
CA GLY A 103 -1.66 2.64 -11.15
C GLY A 103 -1.78 3.08 -9.70
N SER A 104 -2.74 2.53 -8.99
CA SER A 104 -3.04 2.94 -7.62
C SER A 104 -3.27 1.75 -6.71
N MET A 105 -3.08 2.02 -5.43
CA MET A 105 -3.45 1.10 -4.37
C MET A 105 -4.23 1.85 -3.31
N SER A 106 -5.21 1.18 -2.73
CA SER A 106 -5.86 1.58 -1.51
C SER A 106 -5.82 0.43 -0.50
N ALA A 107 -5.73 0.80 0.77
CA ALA A 107 -5.82 -0.14 1.87
C ALA A 107 -6.68 0.45 2.98
N GLU A 108 -7.52 -0.38 3.58
CA GLU A 108 -8.44 0.00 4.63
C GLU A 108 -8.28 -0.94 5.82
N ARG A 109 -8.27 -0.33 7.01
CA ARG A 109 -8.28 -0.97 8.30
C ARG A 109 -9.72 -1.27 8.70
N LEU A 110 -9.98 -2.52 9.01
CA LEU A 110 -11.28 -3.04 9.44
C LEU A 110 -11.19 -3.58 10.88
N ASP A 111 -12.35 -3.80 11.51
CA ASP A 111 -12.51 -4.47 12.81
C ASP A 111 -11.53 -3.95 13.88
N SER A 112 -11.50 -2.62 14.02
CA SER A 112 -10.63 -1.89 14.95
C SER A 112 -9.14 -2.19 14.80
N GLY A 113 -8.71 -2.57 13.59
CA GLY A 113 -7.32 -2.90 13.31
C GLY A 113 -6.99 -4.38 13.33
N ASN A 114 -7.95 -5.29 13.50
CA ASN A 114 -7.68 -6.73 13.43
C ASN A 114 -7.84 -7.34 12.04
N ARG A 115 -8.35 -6.55 11.09
CA ARG A 115 -8.41 -6.91 9.67
C ARG A 115 -7.98 -5.75 8.79
N ALA A 116 -7.56 -6.08 7.59
CA ALA A 116 -7.31 -5.11 6.55
C ALA A 116 -7.82 -5.62 5.21
N ARG A 117 -8.19 -4.71 4.32
CA ARG A 117 -8.50 -4.98 2.92
C ARG A 117 -7.62 -4.09 2.05
N THR A 118 -7.17 -4.61 0.92
CA THR A 118 -6.48 -3.81 -0.08
C THR A 118 -7.12 -4.00 -1.45
N HIS A 119 -7.10 -2.94 -2.25
CA HIS A 119 -7.43 -2.96 -3.66
C HIS A 119 -6.28 -2.32 -4.44
N MET A 120 -5.82 -2.98 -5.48
CA MET A 120 -4.75 -2.46 -6.34
C MET A 120 -5.16 -2.62 -7.80
N GLU A 121 -4.93 -1.58 -8.57
CA GLU A 121 -5.06 -1.59 -10.03
C GLU A 121 -3.75 -1.09 -10.63
N LEU A 122 -3.20 -1.86 -11.57
CA LEU A 122 -2.00 -1.50 -12.32
C LEU A 122 -2.26 -1.74 -13.80
N SER A 123 -1.75 -0.84 -14.64
CA SER A 123 -1.69 -1.02 -16.09
C SER A 123 -0.25 -0.80 -16.56
N GLY A 124 0.20 -1.62 -17.50
CA GLY A 124 1.53 -1.51 -18.08
C GLY A 124 1.54 -1.95 -19.53
N ARG A 125 2.36 -1.30 -20.35
CA ARG A 125 2.54 -1.68 -21.76
C ARG A 125 3.84 -2.45 -21.94
N ARG A 126 3.76 -3.57 -22.65
CA ARG A 126 4.91 -4.39 -23.03
C ARG A 126 5.57 -3.85 -24.29
N SER A 127 6.81 -4.26 -24.54
CA SER A 127 7.55 -3.90 -25.74
C SER A 127 6.92 -4.38 -27.05
N ASP A 128 6.06 -5.42 -26.98
CA ASP A 128 5.29 -5.94 -28.11
C ASP A 128 4.03 -5.11 -28.43
N GLY A 129 3.82 -3.99 -27.70
CA GLY A 129 2.67 -3.10 -27.88
C GLY A 129 1.42 -3.55 -27.13
N SER A 130 1.38 -4.77 -26.58
CA SER A 130 0.24 -5.22 -25.77
C SER A 130 0.21 -4.52 -24.42
N GLU A 131 -1.00 -4.26 -23.93
CA GLU A 131 -1.21 -3.70 -22.59
C GLU A 131 -1.68 -4.81 -21.64
N ILE A 132 -1.19 -4.75 -20.41
CA ILE A 132 -1.55 -5.67 -19.33
C ILE A 132 -2.20 -4.84 -18.23
N GLN A 133 -3.42 -5.20 -17.86
CA GLN A 133 -4.10 -4.69 -16.68
C GLN A 133 -4.05 -5.75 -15.57
N ILE A 134 -3.73 -5.34 -14.35
CA ILE A 134 -3.67 -6.17 -13.16
C ILE A 134 -4.60 -5.56 -12.13
N ILE A 135 -5.48 -6.38 -11.57
CA ILE A 135 -6.35 -6.04 -10.46
C ILE A 135 -6.02 -7.03 -9.35
N ALA A 136 -5.74 -6.53 -8.16
CA ALA A 136 -5.47 -7.37 -7.01
C ALA A 136 -6.31 -6.94 -5.81
N GLU A 137 -7.08 -7.89 -5.28
CA GLU A 137 -7.80 -7.73 -4.04
C GLU A 137 -7.11 -8.57 -2.97
N SER A 138 -6.90 -8.00 -1.80
CA SER A 138 -6.38 -8.78 -0.67
C SER A 138 -7.19 -8.55 0.59
N THR A 139 -7.24 -9.58 1.42
CA THR A 139 -7.71 -9.47 2.80
C THR A 139 -6.62 -9.96 3.72
N ALA A 140 -6.49 -9.32 4.88
CA ALA A 140 -5.57 -9.73 5.92
C ALA A 140 -6.29 -9.78 7.26
N GLN A 141 -5.93 -10.74 8.09
CA GLN A 141 -6.48 -10.93 9.42
C GLN A 141 -5.37 -11.23 10.42
N ARG A 142 -5.48 -10.62 11.60
CA ARG A 142 -4.67 -11.00 12.76
C ARG A 142 -5.11 -12.35 13.30
N THR A 143 -4.20 -13.32 13.32
CA THR A 143 -4.46 -14.71 13.76
C THR A 143 -3.89 -15.02 15.14
N GLY A 144 -2.99 -14.18 15.67
CA GLY A 144 -2.39 -14.44 16.98
C GLY A 144 -1.39 -13.38 17.42
N THR A 145 -0.58 -13.74 18.42
CA THR A 145 0.62 -12.99 18.83
C THR A 145 1.79 -13.33 17.92
N CYS A 146 2.80 -12.47 17.88
CA CYS A 146 4.11 -12.88 17.36
C CYS A 146 4.80 -13.68 18.46
N ASP A 147 5.19 -14.92 18.17
CA ASP A 147 5.93 -15.77 19.11
C ASP A 147 7.36 -15.27 19.36
#